data_AF-A0A7S4KLD8-F1
#
_entry.id   AF-A0A7S4KLD8-F1
#
_cell.length_a   1.000
_cell.length_b   1.000
_cell.length_c   1.000
_cell.angle_alpha   90.00
_cell.angle_beta   90.00
_cell.angle_gamma   90.00
#
_symmetry.space_group_name_H-M   'P 1'
#
loop_
_entity.id
_entity.type
_entity.pdbx_description
1 polymer ?
#
loop_
_entity_poly.entity_id
_entity_poly.type
_entity_poly.pdbx_seq_one_letter_code
_entity_poly.pdbx_strand_id
1 'polypeptide(L)'
;EIGWIYRHITLTSSRSLTGKSLSLKLLYSNADNGPNVHTFHSLTDSKGPLLTVFLTTDNRAGGAYSDDEMGYNKKLGDYNENDRGAFIFRLRNKNHAPDRQRFSLQCPCSPGYFTYCKTNCGPTHGRGHDLS
;
A
#
# COMPACT_ATOMS: atom_id res chain seq x y z
N GLU A 1 9.91 -12.12 16.11
CA GLU A 1 9.76 -10.66 15.94
C GLU A 1 10.09 -10.28 14.51
N ILE A 2 9.09 -9.99 13.68
CA ILE A 2 9.34 -9.43 12.34
C ILE A 2 9.34 -7.91 12.54
N GLY A 3 10.54 -7.39 12.83
CA GLY A 3 10.77 -5.97 13.06
C GLY A 3 10.60 -5.19 11.76
N TRP A 4 9.65 -4.26 11.74
CA TRP A 4 9.40 -3.32 10.64
C TRP A 4 10.53 -2.29 10.53
N ILE A 5 11.71 -2.69 10.04
CA ILE A 5 12.85 -1.79 9.77
C ILE A 5 12.71 -1.20 8.36
N TYR A 6 11.58 -0.53 8.10
CA TYR A 6 11.29 0.13 6.84
C TYR A 6 10.89 1.58 7.10
N ARG A 7 11.32 2.52 6.24
CA ARG A 7 10.63 3.80 6.14
C ARG A 7 9.37 3.57 5.33
N HIS A 8 8.27 3.34 6.05
CA HIS A 8 6.93 3.21 5.50
C HIS A 8 6.33 4.61 5.38
N ILE A 9 5.84 4.96 4.19
CA ILE A 9 5.14 6.21 3.89
C ILE A 9 3.83 5.84 3.21
N THR A 10 2.73 6.34 3.74
CA THR A 10 1.40 6.11 3.18
C THR A 10 0.77 7.43 2.80
N LEU A 11 0.39 7.54 1.53
CA LEU A 11 -0.18 8.73 0.91
C LEU A 11 -1.60 8.42 0.44
N THR A 12 -2.54 9.35 0.60
CA THR A 12 -3.83 9.29 -0.13
C THR A 12 -3.78 10.17 -1.37
N SER A 13 -4.52 9.77 -2.40
CA SER A 13 -4.70 10.51 -3.64
C SER A 13 -6.12 11.08 -3.75
N SER A 14 -6.24 12.39 -3.93
CA SER A 14 -7.48 13.02 -4.40
C SER A 14 -7.33 13.46 -5.86
N ARG A 15 -8.23 13.04 -6.75
CA ARG A 15 -8.25 13.50 -8.16
C ARG A 15 -8.90 14.88 -8.25
N SER A 16 -8.21 15.83 -8.88
CA SER A 16 -8.83 17.08 -9.38
C SER A 16 -9.50 16.81 -10.73
N LEU A 17 -10.75 17.26 -10.91
CA LEU A 17 -11.56 17.08 -12.14
C LEU A 17 -11.10 17.95 -13.31
N THR A 18 -10.06 18.77 -13.15
CA THR A 18 -9.50 19.62 -14.19
C THR A 18 -8.04 19.24 -14.46
N GLY A 19 -7.83 18.26 -15.36
CA GLY A 19 -6.58 18.04 -16.08
C GLY A 19 -5.27 18.11 -15.27
N LYS A 20 -4.94 17.02 -14.57
CA LYS A 20 -3.58 16.62 -14.11
C LYS A 20 -2.89 17.49 -13.05
N SER A 21 -3.38 17.40 -11.82
CA SER A 21 -2.47 17.34 -10.67
C SER A 21 -2.94 16.24 -9.71
N LEU A 22 -2.04 15.30 -9.43
CA LEU A 22 -2.22 14.31 -8.38
C LEU A 22 -1.78 14.97 -7.07
N SER A 23 -2.74 15.26 -6.19
CA SER A 23 -2.41 15.74 -4.85
C SER A 23 -2.22 14.54 -3.93
N LEU A 24 -1.00 14.37 -3.42
CA LEU A 24 -0.67 13.33 -2.45
C LEU A 24 -0.62 13.96 -1.05
N LYS A 25 -1.38 13.39 -0.12
CA LYS A 25 -1.34 13.78 1.29
C LYS A 25 -0.74 12.65 2.12
N LEU A 26 0.31 12.96 2.89
CA LEU A 26 0.85 12.06 3.90
C LEU A 26 -0.19 11.78 4.99
N LEU A 27 -0.55 10.52 5.15
CA LEU A 27 -1.44 10.04 6.20
C LEU A 27 -0.67 9.41 7.34
N TYR A 28 0.34 8.60 7.01
CA TYR A 28 1.12 7.85 7.99
C TYR A 28 2.57 7.74 7.54
N SER A 29 3.50 7.86 8.49
CA SER A 29 4.87 7.42 8.30
C SER A 29 5.43 6.78 9.57
N ASN A 30 6.27 5.76 9.42
CA ASN A 30 6.96 5.17 10.58
C ASN A 30 7.86 6.19 11.30
N ALA A 31 8.34 7.22 10.60
CA ALA A 31 9.20 8.24 11.18
C ALA A 31 8.42 9.20 12.10
N ASP A 32 7.19 9.56 11.72
CA ASP A 32 6.36 10.52 12.46
C ASP A 32 5.43 9.84 13.47
N ASN A 33 5.03 8.60 13.19
CA ASN A 33 4.00 7.89 13.96
C ASN A 33 4.52 6.65 14.70
N GLY A 34 5.76 6.24 14.45
CA GLY A 34 6.29 4.95 14.89
C GLY A 34 5.64 3.76 14.17
N PRO A 35 6.19 2.55 14.27
CA PRO A 35 5.66 1.35 13.62
C PRO A 35 4.46 0.77 14.39
N ASN A 36 3.33 1.49 14.43
CA ASN A 36 2.13 1.10 15.17
C ASN A 36 0.94 0.84 14.24
N VAL A 37 0.47 -0.41 14.23
CA VAL A 37 -0.64 -0.87 13.38
C VAL A 37 -1.97 -0.18 13.70
N HIS A 38 -2.25 0.11 14.97
CA HIS A 38 -3.48 0.80 15.36
C HIS A 38 -3.44 2.26 14.91
N THR A 39 -2.28 2.91 15.03
CA THR A 39 -2.07 4.26 14.51
C THR A 39 -2.22 4.29 12.99
N PHE A 40 -1.63 3.33 12.28
CA PHE A 40 -1.81 3.18 10.84
C PHE A 40 -3.30 3.14 10.47
N HIS A 41 -4.06 2.18 11.01
CA HIS A 41 -5.49 2.05 10.72
C HIS A 41 -6.29 3.30 11.08
N SER A 42 -5.96 3.97 12.20
CA SER A 42 -6.66 5.19 12.59
C SER A 42 -6.48 6.34 11.59
N LEU A 43 -5.35 6.35 10.88
CA LEU A 43 -4.98 7.43 9.96
C LEU A 43 -5.31 7.09 8.50
N THR A 44 -5.31 5.82 8.11
CA THR A 44 -5.41 5.39 6.70
C THR A 44 -6.75 4.78 6.31
N ASP A 45 -7.49 4.21 7.26
CA ASP A 45 -8.76 3.54 6.92
C ASP A 45 -9.82 4.57 6.48
N SER A 46 -10.59 4.18 5.46
CA SER A 46 -11.65 4.98 4.84
C SER A 46 -11.21 6.38 4.39
N LYS A 47 -9.95 6.51 3.91
CA LYS A 47 -9.39 7.75 3.36
C LYS A 47 -9.33 7.77 1.83
N GLY A 48 -10.01 6.84 1.17
CA GLY A 48 -9.98 6.69 -0.28
C GLY A 48 -8.72 5.98 -0.79
N PRO A 49 -8.34 6.19 -2.07
CA PRO A 49 -7.23 5.51 -2.71
C PRO A 49 -5.92 5.71 -1.95
N LEU A 50 -5.17 4.62 -1.77
CA LEU A 50 -3.99 4.58 -0.91
C LEU A 50 -2.74 4.20 -1.70
N LEU A 51 -1.70 5.01 -1.59
CA LEU A 51 -0.36 4.73 -2.08
C LEU A 51 0.57 4.43 -0.91
N THR A 52 1.02 3.20 -0.82
CA THR A 52 1.99 2.73 0.16
C THR A 52 3.37 2.67 -0.47
N VAL A 53 4.38 3.27 0.17
CA VAL A 53 5.77 3.24 -0.25
C VAL A 53 6.61 2.71 0.90
N PHE A 54 7.52 1.77 0.60
CA PHE A 54 8.51 1.29 1.54
C PHE A 54 9.92 1.49 0.98
N LEU A 55 10.82 1.84 1.89
CA LEU A 55 12.27 1.80 1.67
C LEU A 55 12.86 0.71 2.55
N THR A 56 13.53 -0.23 1.90
CA THR A 56 14.27 -1.32 2.56
C THR A 56 15.64 -0.87 3.04
N THR A 57 16.21 -1.61 3.99
CA THR A 57 17.56 -1.38 4.54
C THR A 57 18.66 -1.50 3.48
N ASP A 58 18.41 -2.23 2.40
CA ASP A 58 19.32 -2.38 1.25
C ASP A 58 19.01 -1.40 0.10
N ASN A 59 18.34 -0.30 0.43
CA ASN A 59 18.03 0.82 -0.46
C ASN A 59 17.09 0.54 -1.64
N ARG A 60 16.48 -0.65 -1.73
CA ARG A 60 15.37 -0.87 -2.66
C ARG A 60 14.16 -0.06 -2.23
N ALA A 61 13.47 0.53 -3.20
CA ALA A 61 12.22 1.26 -2.98
C ALA A 61 11.13 0.68 -3.87
N GLY A 62 9.95 0.50 -3.29
CA GLY A 62 8.77 -0.02 -3.97
C GLY A 62 7.53 0.29 -3.15
N GLY A 63 6.42 -0.33 -3.55
CA GLY A 63 5.17 -0.08 -2.86
C GLY A 63 3.99 -0.77 -3.50
N ALA A 64 2.81 -0.36 -3.05
CA ALA A 64 1.54 -0.76 -3.59
C ALA A 64 0.62 0.43 -3.70
N TYR A 65 -0.31 0.35 -4.64
CA TYR A 65 -1.43 1.26 -4.78
C TYR A 65 -2.73 0.46 -4.68
N SER A 66 -3.68 1.01 -3.95
CA SER A 66 -5.07 0.57 -3.86
C SER A 66 -5.94 1.71 -4.39
N ASP A 67 -6.80 1.40 -5.36
CA ASP A 67 -7.72 2.38 -5.94
C ASP A 67 -8.98 2.54 -5.08
N ASP A 68 -9.27 1.54 -4.25
CA ASP A 68 -10.32 1.57 -3.24
C ASP A 68 -9.76 1.95 -1.85
N GLU A 69 -10.66 2.26 -0.92
CA GLU A 69 -10.30 2.64 0.43
C GLU A 69 -9.75 1.47 1.27
N MET A 70 -8.80 1.78 2.16
CA MET A 70 -8.36 0.82 3.17
C MET A 70 -9.39 0.60 4.27
N GLY A 71 -9.39 -0.61 4.82
CA GLY A 71 -10.25 -0.99 5.93
C GLY A 71 -11.48 -1.82 5.53
N TYR A 72 -11.65 -2.11 4.23
CA TYR A 72 -12.65 -3.07 3.75
C TYR A 72 -12.60 -4.37 4.56
N ASN A 73 -13.71 -4.73 5.21
CA ASN A 73 -13.85 -5.93 6.04
C ASN A 73 -12.73 -6.18 7.09
N LYS A 74 -12.01 -5.12 7.53
CA LYS A 74 -10.84 -5.26 8.43
C LYS A 74 -11.11 -5.98 9.75
N LYS A 75 -12.35 -5.99 10.23
CA LYS A 75 -12.71 -6.70 11.46
C LYS A 75 -12.64 -8.22 11.29
N LEU A 76 -13.02 -8.73 10.13
CA LEU A 76 -13.01 -10.15 9.80
C LEU A 76 -11.66 -10.58 9.20
N GLY A 77 -10.99 -9.66 8.49
CA GLY A 77 -9.73 -9.94 7.81
C GLY A 77 -10.00 -10.63 6.49
N ASP A 78 -10.16 -9.85 5.43
CA ASP A 78 -10.54 -10.36 4.11
C ASP A 78 -9.86 -9.56 2.99
N TYR A 79 -9.84 -10.14 1.80
CA TYR A 79 -9.39 -9.45 0.60
C TYR A 79 -10.51 -8.56 0.02
N ASN A 80 -10.16 -7.32 -0.33
CA ASN A 80 -11.01 -6.48 -1.15
C ASN A 80 -10.89 -6.94 -2.61
N GLU A 81 -11.83 -7.78 -3.04
CA GLU A 81 -11.91 -8.28 -4.41
C GLU A 81 -12.37 -7.23 -5.45
N ASN A 82 -12.80 -6.05 -4.99
CA ASN A 82 -13.29 -4.98 -5.85
C ASN A 82 -12.20 -3.96 -6.23
N ASP A 83 -11.03 -4.03 -5.58
CA ASP A 83 -9.88 -3.14 -5.82
C ASP A 83 -9.12 -3.52 -7.11
N ARG A 84 -9.83 -3.56 -8.24
CA ARG A 84 -9.31 -3.98 -9.56
C ARG A 84 -8.21 -3.04 -10.09
N GLY A 85 -8.14 -1.83 -9.55
CA GLY A 85 -7.10 -0.87 -9.84
C GLY A 85 -5.79 -1.13 -9.08
N ALA A 86 -5.77 -2.07 -8.13
CA ALA A 86 -4.62 -2.34 -7.30
C ALA A 86 -3.40 -2.86 -8.09
N PHE A 87 -2.23 -2.37 -7.71
CA PHE A 87 -0.96 -2.82 -8.28
C PHE A 87 0.17 -2.67 -7.28
N ILE A 88 1.18 -3.53 -7.40
CA ILE A 88 2.47 -3.34 -6.74
C ILE A 88 3.45 -2.72 -7.72
N PHE A 89 4.45 -2.02 -7.20
CA PHE A 89 5.46 -1.39 -8.04
C PHE A 89 6.83 -1.41 -7.39
N ARG A 90 7.85 -1.35 -8.25
CA ARG A 90 9.24 -1.09 -7.89
C ARG A 90 9.61 0.28 -8.45
N LEU A 91 10.38 1.05 -7.67
CA LEU A 91 10.91 2.36 -8.08
C LEU A 91 12.42 2.32 -8.24
N ARG A 92 13.10 1.58 -7.36
CA ARG A 92 14.55 1.58 -7.25
C ARG A 92 15.07 0.22 -6.84
N ASN A 93 16.12 -0.24 -7.50
CA ASN A 93 16.84 -1.46 -7.15
C ASN A 93 17.96 -1.19 -6.12
N LYS A 94 18.66 -2.25 -5.70
CA LYS A 94 19.71 -2.21 -4.68
C LYS A 94 20.91 -1.30 -5.01
N ASN A 95 21.13 -1.01 -6.30
CA ASN A 95 22.25 -0.18 -6.77
C ASN A 95 21.86 1.29 -6.91
N HIS A 96 20.74 1.70 -6.28
CA HIS A 96 20.14 3.02 -6.42
C HIS A 96 19.68 3.38 -7.85
N ALA A 97 19.73 2.44 -8.79
CA ALA A 97 19.32 2.69 -10.16
C ALA A 97 17.78 2.73 -10.25
N PRO A 98 17.22 3.66 -11.05
CA PRO A 98 15.79 3.66 -11.35
C PRO A 98 15.37 2.32 -11.93
N ASP A 99 14.30 1.77 -11.38
CA ASP A 99 13.77 0.46 -11.79
C ASP A 99 12.25 0.50 -11.65
N ARG A 100 11.65 1.30 -12.52
CA ARG A 100 10.22 1.63 -12.52
C ARG A 100 9.45 0.49 -13.17
N GLN A 101 8.97 -0.45 -12.37
CA GLN A 101 8.15 -1.57 -12.82
C GLN A 101 6.82 -1.55 -12.07
N ARG A 102 5.73 -1.82 -12.80
CA ARG A 102 4.38 -1.97 -12.26
C ARG A 102 3.92 -3.39 -12.53
N PHE A 103 3.35 -4.03 -11.52
CA PHE A 103 2.79 -5.36 -11.60
C PHE A 103 1.32 -5.28 -11.21
N SER A 104 0.44 -5.57 -12.17
CA SER A 104 -1.00 -5.64 -11.91
C SER A 104 -1.29 -6.84 -11.00
N LEU A 105 -2.15 -6.65 -10.01
CA LEU A 105 -2.63 -7.75 -9.16
C LEU A 105 -3.82 -8.49 -9.78
N GLN A 106 -4.29 -8.03 -10.94
CA GLN A 106 -5.36 -8.70 -11.67
C GLN A 106 -4.83 -9.96 -12.35
N CYS A 107 -4.96 -11.14 -11.72
CA CYS A 107 -4.79 -12.43 -12.39
C CYS A 107 -6.14 -13.04 -12.77
N PRO A 108 -6.38 -13.36 -14.06
CA PRO A 108 -7.52 -14.19 -14.46
C PRO A 108 -7.54 -15.57 -13.78
N CYS A 109 -6.37 -16.08 -13.42
CA CYS A 109 -6.16 -17.37 -12.76
C CYS A 109 -6.52 -17.39 -11.27
N SER A 110 -6.63 -16.23 -10.64
CA SER A 110 -6.77 -16.08 -9.19
C SER A 110 -7.38 -14.71 -8.87
N PRO A 111 -8.63 -14.45 -9.30
CA PRO A 111 -9.29 -13.18 -9.05
C PRO A 111 -9.50 -12.93 -7.56
N GLY A 112 -9.48 -11.67 -7.14
CA GLY A 112 -9.92 -11.25 -5.81
C GLY A 112 -8.83 -10.96 -4.78
N TYR A 113 -7.56 -11.30 -5.05
CA TYR A 113 -6.45 -11.11 -4.09
C TYR A 113 -5.74 -9.75 -4.25
N PHE A 114 -6.49 -8.65 -4.22
CA PHE A 114 -5.94 -7.32 -4.44
C PHE A 114 -5.31 -6.73 -3.18
N THR A 115 -6.15 -6.40 -2.20
CA THR A 115 -5.70 -5.83 -0.93
C THR A 115 -6.37 -6.51 0.24
N TYR A 116 -5.60 -7.06 1.17
CA TYR A 116 -6.06 -7.66 2.42
C TYR A 116 -5.79 -6.72 3.59
N CYS A 117 -6.74 -6.64 4.51
CA CYS A 117 -6.61 -5.80 5.70
C CYS A 117 -7.26 -6.48 6.91
N LYS A 118 -6.61 -6.39 8.08
CA LYS A 118 -7.18 -6.83 9.35
C LYS A 118 -6.78 -5.86 10.46
N THR A 119 -7.68 -5.63 11.42
CA THR A 119 -7.48 -4.64 12.51
C THR A 119 -6.18 -4.69 13.29
N ASN A 120 -5.47 -5.83 13.26
CA ASN A 120 -4.23 -6.07 14.00
C ASN A 120 -3.02 -6.35 13.09
N CYS A 121 -3.11 -6.15 11.77
CA CYS A 121 -1.97 -6.26 10.86
C CYS A 121 -1.94 -5.12 9.83
N GLY A 122 -0.76 -4.83 9.29
CA GLY A 122 -0.64 -3.93 8.14
C GLY A 122 -1.38 -4.45 6.90
N PRO A 123 -1.57 -3.60 5.88
CA PRO A 123 -2.19 -4.02 4.63
C PRO A 123 -1.28 -5.03 3.93
N THR A 124 -1.88 -6.03 3.30
CA THR A 124 -1.19 -6.95 2.40
C THR A 124 -1.71 -6.72 0.99
N HIS A 125 -0.82 -6.68 0.01
CA HIS A 125 -1.18 -6.59 -1.41
C HIS A 125 -0.77 -7.85 -2.15
N GLY A 126 -1.66 -8.37 -2.99
CA GLY A 126 -1.39 -9.57 -3.80
C GLY A 126 -1.60 -10.90 -3.07
N ARG A 127 -1.41 -11.99 -3.81
CA ARG A 127 -1.65 -13.36 -3.32
C ARG A 127 -0.39 -13.86 -2.61
N GLY A 128 -0.54 -14.44 -1.42
CA GLY A 128 0.60 -15.01 -0.70
C GLY A 128 1.56 -13.98 -0.10
N HIS A 129 1.07 -12.76 0.14
CA HIS A 129 1.84 -11.64 0.71
C HIS A 129 2.95 -11.13 -0.21
N ASP A 130 2.63 -10.87 -1.48
CA ASP A 130 3.58 -10.23 -2.42
C ASP A 130 4.17 -8.93 -1.83
N LEU A 131 3.36 -8.23 -1.03
CA LEU A 131 3.78 -7.16 -0.14
C LEU A 131 2.95 -7.22 1.14
N SER A 132 3.60 -7.30 2.31
CA SER A 132 2.97 -7.28 3.64
C SER A 132 3.71 -6.37 4.60
#